data_AF-A0A9X2GQG3-F1
#
_entry.id   AF-A0A9X2GQG3-F1
#
_cell.length_a   1.000
_cell.length_b   1.000
_cell.length_c   1.000
_cell.angle_alpha   90.00
_cell.angle_beta   90.00
_cell.angle_gamma   90.00
#
_symmetry.space_group_name_H-M   'P 1'
#
loop_
_entity.id
_entity.type
_entity.pdbx_description
1 polymer ?
#
loop_
_entity_poly.entity_id
_entity_poly.type
_entity_poly.pdbx_seq_one_letter_code
_entity_poly.pdbx_strand_id
1 'polypeptide(L)' 'MLSDLIDLPEGWEWSVYGDTPICPDGYEIEVDGSCPDGHVSPLLAMGLI' A
#
# COMPACT_ATOMS: atom_id res chain seq x y z
N MET A 1 -12.75 0.68 -6.26
CA MET A 1 -11.76 0.39 -5.20
C MET A 1 -10.60 1.37 -5.36
N LEU A 2 -9.73 1.55 -4.35
CA LEU A 2 -8.57 2.45 -4.51
C LEU A 2 -7.66 1.96 -5.65
N SER A 3 -7.60 0.64 -5.82
CA SER A 3 -6.94 -0.04 -6.94
C SER A 3 -7.42 0.32 -8.34
N ASP A 4 -8.63 0.88 -8.49
CA ASP A 4 -9.14 1.35 -9.79
C ASP A 4 -8.71 2.79 -10.11
N LEU A 5 -8.14 3.51 -9.13
CA LEU A 5 -7.86 4.94 -9.19
C LEU A 5 -6.37 5.28 -9.07
N ILE A 6 -5.58 4.40 -8.46
CA ILE A 6 -4.19 4.66 -8.10
C ILE A 6 -3.33 3.49 -8.58
N ASP A 7 -2.33 3.82 -9.40
CA ASP A 7 -1.26 2.91 -9.75
C ASP A 7 -0.21 2.90 -8.63
N LEU A 8 0.09 1.72 -8.11
CA LEU A 8 1.14 1.56 -7.11
C LEU A 8 2.53 1.54 -7.77
N PRO A 9 3.58 1.97 -7.04
CA PRO A 9 4.96 1.83 -7.50
C PRO A 9 5.34 0.37 -7.76
N GLU A 10 6.43 0.15 -8.51
CA GLU A 10 6.94 -1.19 -8.76
C GLU A 10 7.21 -1.97 -7.47
N GLY A 11 6.83 -3.24 -7.45
CA GLY A 11 6.97 -4.14 -6.31
C GLY A 11 5.85 -4.03 -5.26
N TRP A 12 4.96 -3.05 -5.38
CA TRP A 12 3.77 -2.95 -4.55
C TRP A 12 2.57 -3.58 -5.25
N GLU A 13 1.74 -4.25 -4.47
CA GLU A 13 0.51 -4.87 -4.96
C GLU A 13 -0.69 -4.35 -4.17
N TRP A 14 -1.90 -4.54 -4.70
CA TRP A 14 -3.12 -4.25 -3.96
C TRP A 14 -3.58 -5.49 -3.21
N SER A 15 -4.17 -5.30 -2.03
CA SER A 15 -4.91 -6.36 -1.34
C SER A 15 -6.03 -6.91 -2.22
N VAL A 16 -6.57 -8.08 -1.84
CA VAL A 16 -7.68 -8.71 -2.57
C VAL A 16 -8.92 -7.81 -2.65
N TYR A 17 -9.07 -6.86 -1.74
CA TYR A 17 -10.17 -5.89 -1.71
C TYR A 17 -9.80 -4.53 -2.32
N GLY A 18 -8.54 -4.34 -2.74
CA GLY A 18 -8.10 -3.14 -3.46
C GLY A 18 -8.16 -1.85 -2.65
N ASP A 19 -8.04 -1.94 -1.32
CA ASP A 19 -8.13 -0.84 -0.36
C ASP A 19 -6.81 -0.57 0.37
N THR A 20 -5.98 -1.59 0.55
CA THR A 20 -4.68 -1.52 1.22
C THR A 20 -3.57 -1.97 0.27
N PRO A 21 -2.40 -1.30 0.28
CA PRO A 21 -1.23 -1.74 -0.48
C PRO A 21 -0.47 -2.84 0.28
N ILE A 22 -0.05 -3.87 -0.45
CA ILE A 22 0.88 -4.92 -0.01
C ILE A 22 2.30 -4.50 -0.40
N CYS A 23 3.21 -4.51 0.56
CA CYS A 23 4.61 -4.16 0.35
C CYS A 23 5.35 -5.24 -0.47
N PRO A 24 6.53 -4.91 -1.03
CA PRO A 24 7.36 -5.88 -1.76
C PRO A 24 7.74 -7.15 -0.97
N ASP A 25 7.72 -7.11 0.36
CA ASP A 25 8.01 -8.27 1.22
C ASP A 25 6.76 -9.14 1.49
N GLY A 26 5.60 -8.73 0.97
CA GLY A 26 4.34 -9.45 1.07
C GLY A 26 3.48 -9.10 2.30
N TYR A 27 3.86 -8.08 3.07
CA TYR A 27 3.04 -7.59 4.18
C TYR A 27 2.01 -6.58 3.69
N GLU A 28 0.75 -6.84 4.04
CA GLU A 28 -0.33 -5.86 3.85
C GLU A 28 -0.10 -4.67 4.80
N ILE A 29 -0.10 -3.45 4.24
CA ILE A 29 0.06 -2.23 5.02
C ILE A 29 -1.30 -1.62 5.30
N GLU A 30 -1.63 -1.62 6.59
CA GLU A 30 -2.83 -1.04 7.15
C GLU A 30 -2.71 0.48 7.30
N VAL A 31 -3.69 1.10 7.97
CA VAL A 31 -3.89 2.56 8.05
C VAL A 31 -2.72 3.34 8.67
N ASP A 32 -1.81 2.70 9.41
CA ASP A 32 -0.60 3.35 9.95
C ASP A 32 0.49 3.58 8.89
N GLY A 33 0.28 3.06 7.68
CA GLY A 33 1.12 3.29 6.52
C GLY A 33 2.54 2.76 6.66
N SER A 34 2.80 1.85 7.61
CA SER A 34 4.15 1.41 7.98
C SER A 34 4.28 -0.12 7.89
N CYS A 35 5.22 -0.60 7.08
CA CYS A 35 5.59 -2.02 7.02
C CYS A 35 6.57 -2.37 8.16
N PRO A 36 6.51 -3.58 8.74
CA PRO A 36 7.50 -4.08 9.69
C PRO A 36 8.96 -4.00 9.19
N ASP A 37 9.16 -4.18 7.88
CA ASP A 37 10.49 -4.13 7.25
C ASP A 37 10.95 -2.70 6.88
N GLY A 38 10.18 -1.68 7.29
CA GLY A 38 10.53 -0.26 7.15
C GLY A 38 10.04 0.39 5.85
N HIS A 39 9.27 -0.32 5.03
CA HIS A 39 8.58 0.27 3.88
C HIS A 39 7.47 1.22 4.31
N VAL A 40 7.31 2.33 3.59
CA VAL A 40 6.25 3.32 3.82
C VAL A 40 5.20 3.17 2.75
N SER A 41 3.93 3.11 3.14
CA SER A 41 2.78 3.01 2.24
C SER A 41 2.80 4.14 1.21
N PRO A 42 2.64 3.84 -0.08
CA PRO A 42 2.44 4.85 -1.12
C PRO A 42 1.25 5.76 -0.80
N LEU A 43 0.22 5.25 -0.14
CA LEU A 43 -0.95 6.05 0.26
C LEU A 43 -0.61 7.08 1.33
N LEU A 44 0.25 6.72 2.30
CA LEU A 44 0.75 7.67 3.30
C LEU A 44 1.60 8.76 2.62
N ALA A 45 2.48 8.38 1.69
CA ALA A 45 3.30 9.33 0.95
C ALA A 45 2.48 10.29 0.07
N MET A 46 1.29 9.86 -0.38
CA MET A 46 0.34 10.67 -1.13
C MET A 46 -0.61 11.49 -0.24
N GLY A 47 -0.58 11.30 1.08
CA GLY A 47 -1.48 11.98 2.03
C GLY A 47 -2.93 11.50 1.94
N LEU A 48 -3.14 10.24 1.56
CA LEU A 48 -4.46 9.61 1.43
C LEU A 48 -4.89 8.86 2.70
N ILE A 49 -3.95 8.62 3.62
CA ILE A 49 -4.14 8.09 4.98
C ILE A 49 -3.24 8.85 5.95
#